data_AF-A0AAU7CF02-F1
#
_entry.id   AF-A0AAU7CF02-F1
#
_cell.length_a   1.000
_cell.length_b   1.000
_cell.length_c   1.000
_cell.angle_alpha   90.00
_cell.angle_beta   90.00
_cell.angle_gamma   90.00
#
_symmetry.space_group_name_H-M   'P 1'
#
loop_
_entity.id
_entity.type
_entity.pdbx_description
1 polymer ?
#
loop_
_entity_poly.entity_id
_entity_poly.type
_entity_poly.pdbx_seq_one_letter_code
_entity_poly.pdbx_strand_id
1 'polypeptide(L)'
;MNEVENRLIGDHYESDIKATTLVWPKTPKCQIPPGVPDPLASDFREAHDSLAISPKASAALSRRCLQALIQDQEGIHDRNLVDQIKKLLAMNKIPSYLAQDLDAIRNIGNFAAHPQKNQNTGEIVDVEPGEAAWTLQVCRDLLEFYYVDLPKSVARRIALNQKLGDAGQKPML
;
A
#
# COMPACT_ATOMS: atom_id res chain seq x y z
N MET A 1 4.21 -23.58 -5.53
CA MET A 1 5.16 -24.22 -4.62
C MET A 1 5.14 -25.69 -4.99
N ASN A 2 6.26 -26.24 -5.46
CA ASN A 2 6.32 -27.65 -5.84
C ASN A 2 6.74 -28.43 -4.59
N GLU A 3 5.86 -29.27 -4.07
CA GLU A 3 6.22 -30.24 -3.04
C GLU A 3 6.92 -31.42 -3.71
N VAL A 4 8.20 -31.59 -3.40
CA VAL A 4 9.02 -32.70 -3.90
C VAL A 4 9.18 -33.70 -2.76
N GLU A 5 8.58 -34.87 -2.90
CA GLU A 5 8.73 -35.96 -1.94
C GLU A 5 9.75 -36.95 -2.51
N ASN A 6 10.96 -36.88 -1.99
CA ASN A 6 12.07 -37.69 -2.48
C ASN A 6 11.99 -39.10 -1.90
N ARG A 7 11.80 -40.11 -2.75
CA ARG A 7 11.93 -41.52 -2.36
C ARG A 7 13.27 -42.07 -2.86
N LEU A 8 14.09 -42.57 -1.94
CA LEU A 8 15.37 -43.22 -2.27
C LEU A 8 15.12 -44.67 -2.71
N ILE A 9 15.55 -45.00 -3.92
CA ILE A 9 15.62 -46.38 -4.42
C ILE A 9 17.04 -46.61 -4.91
N GLY A 10 17.88 -47.27 -4.09
CA GLY A 10 19.32 -47.40 -4.36
C GLY A 10 20.07 -46.06 -4.28
N ASP A 11 20.98 -45.80 -5.23
CA ASP A 11 21.80 -44.57 -5.29
C ASP A 11 21.16 -43.43 -6.12
N HIS A 12 19.86 -43.54 -6.45
CA HIS A 12 19.15 -42.59 -7.30
C HIS A 12 17.90 -42.02 -6.61
N TYR A 13 17.68 -40.72 -6.82
CA TYR A 13 16.44 -40.03 -6.44
C TYR A 13 15.47 -40.06 -7.61
N GLU A 14 14.34 -40.75 -7.44
CA GLU A 14 13.22 -40.68 -8.39
C GLU A 14 12.29 -39.55 -7.91
N SER A 15 12.22 -38.46 -8.68
CA SER A 15 11.37 -37.32 -8.34
C SER A 15 9.99 -37.51 -8.94
N ASP A 16 9.02 -37.86 -8.08
CA ASP A 16 7.62 -38.02 -8.48
C ASP A 16 6.99 -36.62 -8.66
N ILE A 17 6.79 -36.20 -9.91
CA ILE A 17 6.24 -34.88 -10.23
C ILE A 17 4.72 -34.90 -9.93
N LYS A 18 4.33 -34.39 -8.76
CA LYS A 18 2.91 -34.40 -8.33
C LYS A 18 2.00 -33.51 -9.19
N ALA A 19 2.51 -32.42 -9.74
CA ALA A 19 1.75 -31.53 -10.60
C ALA A 19 2.66 -30.71 -11.52
N THR A 20 2.24 -30.55 -12.77
CA THR A 20 2.85 -29.63 -13.74
C THR A 20 1.83 -28.56 -14.09
N THR A 21 2.16 -27.29 -13.89
CA THR A 21 1.33 -26.15 -14.30
C THR A 21 2.09 -25.28 -15.28
N LEU A 22 1.42 -24.91 -16.37
CA LEU A 22 1.94 -23.96 -17.34
C LEU A 22 1.88 -22.53 -16.75
N VAL A 23 3.02 -21.86 -16.65
CA VAL A 23 3.11 -20.48 -16.15
C VAL A 23 3.36 -19.54 -17.32
N TRP A 24 2.46 -18.57 -17.50
CA TRP A 24 2.59 -17.53 -18.51
C TRP A 24 3.30 -16.30 -17.95
N PRO A 25 4.01 -15.52 -18.79
CA PRO A 25 4.57 -14.23 -18.38
C PRO A 25 3.44 -13.33 -17.88
N LYS A 26 3.61 -12.78 -16.67
CA LYS A 26 2.65 -11.81 -16.15
C LYS A 26 2.85 -10.48 -16.88
N THR A 27 1.82 -10.02 -17.56
CA THR A 27 1.77 -8.63 -18.04
C THR A 27 1.51 -7.71 -16.84
N PRO A 28 2.25 -6.60 -16.66
CA PRO A 28 1.96 -5.65 -15.60
C PRO A 28 0.55 -5.07 -15.82
N LYS A 29 -0.39 -5.42 -14.93
CA LYS A 29 -1.75 -4.86 -14.93
C LYS A 29 -1.86 -3.61 -14.06
N CYS A 30 -0.93 -3.45 -13.12
CA CYS A 30 -0.94 -2.34 -12.18
C CYS A 30 -0.57 -1.03 -12.89
N GLN A 31 -1.55 -0.13 -13.01
CA GLN A 31 -1.30 1.26 -13.37
C GLN A 31 -0.79 1.99 -12.13
N ILE A 32 0.32 2.70 -12.23
CA ILE A 32 0.91 3.48 -11.12
C ILE A 32 0.71 4.96 -11.45
N PRO A 33 0.28 5.78 -10.47
CA PRO A 33 0.19 7.22 -10.66
C PRO A 33 1.50 7.81 -11.19
N PRO A 34 1.45 8.77 -12.14
CA PRO A 34 2.64 9.42 -12.64
C PRO A 34 3.33 10.22 -11.52
N GLY A 35 4.66 10.23 -11.52
CA GLY A 35 5.46 10.99 -10.54
C GLY A 35 5.79 10.24 -9.24
N VAL A 36 5.27 9.02 -9.06
CA VAL A 36 5.63 8.17 -7.91
C VAL A 36 7.08 7.67 -8.05
N PRO A 37 7.93 7.80 -7.01
CA PRO A 37 9.29 7.28 -7.01
C PRO A 37 9.36 5.75 -7.20
N ASP A 38 10.42 5.28 -7.86
CA ASP A 38 10.61 3.85 -8.18
C ASP A 38 10.49 2.91 -6.97
N PRO A 39 11.03 3.22 -5.76
CA PRO A 39 10.89 2.34 -4.60
C PRO A 39 9.43 2.14 -4.18
N LEU A 40 8.64 3.22 -4.13
CA LEU A 40 7.21 3.17 -3.81
C LEU A 40 6.42 2.49 -4.91
N ALA A 41 6.75 2.78 -6.17
CA ALA A 41 6.12 2.16 -7.33
C ALA A 41 6.35 0.64 -7.36
N SER A 42 7.55 0.19 -6.99
CA SER A 42 7.88 -1.23 -6.89
C SER A 42 7.08 -1.92 -5.79
N ASP A 43 7.07 -1.36 -4.59
CA ASP A 43 6.34 -1.90 -3.44
C ASP A 43 4.83 -1.98 -3.71
N PHE A 44 4.26 -0.93 -4.31
CA PHE A 44 2.85 -0.90 -4.68
C PHE A 44 2.51 -1.95 -5.75
N ARG A 45 3.38 -2.13 -6.75
CA ARG A 45 3.20 -3.17 -7.79
C ARG A 45 3.25 -4.57 -7.18
N GLU A 46 4.20 -4.81 -6.28
CA GLU A 46 4.32 -6.09 -5.57
C GLU A 46 3.05 -6.37 -4.73
N ALA A 47 2.53 -5.36 -4.04
CA ALA A 47 1.29 -5.47 -3.27
C ALA A 47 0.12 -5.84 -4.18
N HIS A 48 -0.06 -5.11 -5.29
CA HIS A 48 -1.11 -5.36 -6.28
C HIS A 48 -1.06 -6.77 -6.86
N ASP A 49 0.12 -7.22 -7.30
CA ASP A 49 0.26 -8.53 -7.94
C ASP A 49 0.13 -9.69 -6.94
N SER A 50 0.39 -9.41 -5.66
CA SER A 50 0.22 -10.36 -4.57
C SER A 50 -1.23 -10.52 -4.14
N LEU A 51 -2.13 -9.56 -4.38
CA LEU A 51 -3.52 -9.60 -3.90
C LEU A 51 -4.26 -10.88 -4.31
N ALA A 52 -4.09 -11.30 -5.57
CA ALA A 52 -4.75 -12.50 -6.10
C ALA A 52 -4.14 -13.82 -5.59
N ILE A 53 -2.94 -13.78 -5.02
CA ILE A 53 -2.17 -14.97 -4.58
C ILE A 53 -2.20 -15.09 -3.06
N SER A 54 -2.02 -13.97 -2.36
CA SER A 54 -2.02 -13.85 -0.91
C SER A 54 -2.52 -12.46 -0.50
N PRO A 55 -3.80 -12.36 -0.11
CA PRO A 55 -4.36 -11.14 0.48
C PRO A 55 -3.53 -10.62 1.65
N LYS A 56 -3.05 -11.53 2.51
CA LYS A 56 -2.17 -11.20 3.64
C LYS A 56 -0.87 -10.53 3.19
N ALA A 57 -0.20 -11.06 2.16
CA ALA A 57 1.01 -10.45 1.62
C ALA A 57 0.73 -9.06 1.01
N SER A 58 -0.34 -8.94 0.23
CA SER A 58 -0.78 -7.65 -0.32
C SER A 58 -1.03 -6.61 0.77
N ALA A 59 -1.72 -7.00 1.85
CA ALA A 59 -2.02 -6.10 2.95
C ALA A 59 -0.75 -5.70 3.74
N ALA A 60 0.25 -6.58 3.86
CA ALA A 60 1.53 -6.26 4.49
C ALA A 60 2.37 -5.30 3.63
N LEU A 61 2.46 -5.57 2.32
CA LEU A 61 3.19 -4.74 1.36
C LEU A 61 2.54 -3.35 1.21
N SER A 62 1.21 -3.29 1.17
CA SER A 62 0.47 -2.01 1.13
C SER A 62 0.76 -1.16 2.36
N ARG A 63 0.85 -1.76 3.56
CA ARG A 63 1.22 -1.05 4.79
C ARG A 63 2.67 -0.56 4.77
N ARG A 64 3.60 -1.33 4.22
CA ARG A 64 5.00 -0.90 4.01
C ARG A 64 5.05 0.30 3.06
N CYS A 65 4.31 0.22 1.95
CA CYS A 65 4.19 1.31 0.99
C CYS A 65 3.61 2.59 1.64
N LEU A 66 2.57 2.46 2.47
CA LEU A 66 2.01 3.59 3.23
C LEU A 66 3.03 4.22 4.18
N GLN A 67 3.81 3.41 4.91
CA GLN A 67 4.86 3.95 5.80
C GLN A 67 5.90 4.74 5.01
N ALA A 68 6.38 4.17 3.91
CA ALA A 68 7.37 4.82 3.05
C ALA A 68 6.80 6.12 2.44
N LEU A 69 5.54 6.12 2.02
CA LEU A 69 4.85 7.30 1.50
C LEU A 69 4.78 8.42 2.54
N ILE A 70 4.35 8.11 3.76
CA ILE A 70 4.21 9.10 4.84
C ILE A 70 5.58 9.67 5.22
N GLN A 71 6.62 8.83 5.25
CA GLN A 71 7.98 9.28 5.51
C GLN A 71 8.51 10.20 4.41
N ASP A 72 8.29 9.85 3.14
CA ASP A 72 8.73 10.64 1.99
C ASP A 72 8.05 12.01 1.92
N GLN A 73 6.72 12.05 2.14
CA GLN A 73 5.92 13.27 1.95
C GLN A 73 5.89 14.19 3.17
N GLU A 74 5.89 13.63 4.39
CA GLU A 74 5.70 14.40 5.62
C GLU A 74 6.87 14.29 6.61
N GLY A 75 7.89 13.46 6.34
CA GLY A 75 9.07 13.31 7.19
C GLY A 75 8.79 12.64 8.55
N ILE A 76 7.71 11.86 8.66
CA ILE A 76 7.30 11.25 9.92
C ILE A 76 7.93 9.86 10.08
N HIS A 77 9.03 9.78 10.84
CA HIS A 77 9.82 8.55 11.02
C HIS A 77 9.47 7.74 12.28
N ASP A 78 8.18 7.51 12.55
CA ASP A 78 7.81 6.63 13.68
C ASP A 78 8.00 5.15 13.35
N ARG A 79 8.22 4.35 14.40
CA ARG A 79 8.43 2.91 14.26
C ARG A 79 7.20 2.16 13.74
N ASN A 80 5.99 2.63 14.08
CA ASN A 80 4.74 1.95 13.74
C ASN A 80 3.91 2.79 12.77
N LEU A 81 3.31 2.14 11.75
CA LEU A 81 2.38 2.81 10.82
C LEU A 81 1.23 3.50 11.56
N VAL A 82 0.73 2.88 12.63
CA VAL A 82 -0.38 3.42 13.43
C VAL A 82 -0.05 4.80 14.00
N ASP A 83 1.18 4.99 14.46
CA ASP A 83 1.62 6.27 15.04
C ASP A 83 1.88 7.31 13.94
N GLN A 84 2.43 6.88 12.81
CA GLN A 84 2.58 7.73 11.62
C GLN A 84 1.22 8.25 11.13
N ILE A 85 0.22 7.36 11.00
CA ILE A 85 -1.15 7.73 10.60
C ILE A 85 -1.77 8.73 11.57
N LYS A 86 -1.66 8.51 12.90
CA LYS A 86 -2.20 9.44 13.89
C LYS A 86 -1.62 10.85 13.74
N LYS A 87 -0.30 10.95 13.52
CA LYS A 87 0.36 12.24 13.30
C LYS A 87 -0.07 12.89 11.99
N LEU A 88 -0.18 12.11 10.92
CA LEU A 88 -0.68 12.61 9.64
C LEU A 88 -2.10 13.18 9.75
N LEU A 89 -3.00 12.46 10.44
CA LEU A 89 -4.38 12.90 10.66
C LEU A 89 -4.42 14.20 11.48
N ALA A 90 -3.52 14.36 12.46
CA ALA A 90 -3.42 15.59 13.26
C ALA A 90 -2.98 16.82 12.45
N MET A 91 -2.29 16.62 11.32
CA MET A 91 -1.83 17.72 10.46
C MET A 91 -2.95 18.29 9.57
N ASN A 92 -4.05 17.55 9.39
CA ASN A 92 -5.23 17.97 8.62
C ASN A 92 -4.90 18.46 7.18
N LYS A 93 -3.89 17.86 6.55
CA LYS A 93 -3.43 18.20 5.18
C LYS A 93 -4.09 17.37 4.08
N ILE A 94 -4.61 16.20 4.43
CA ILE A 94 -5.28 15.30 3.49
C ILE A 94 -6.80 15.53 3.47
N PRO A 95 -7.48 15.28 2.35
CA PRO A 95 -8.93 15.35 2.25
C PRO A 95 -9.63 14.49 3.31
N SER A 96 -10.79 14.94 3.77
CA SER A 96 -11.54 14.29 4.86
C SER A 96 -11.90 12.83 4.58
N TYR A 97 -12.21 12.48 3.33
CA TYR A 97 -12.53 11.10 2.96
C TYR A 97 -11.30 10.18 3.09
N LEU A 98 -10.13 10.58 2.56
CA LEU A 98 -8.88 9.83 2.73
C LEU A 98 -8.44 9.73 4.19
N ALA A 99 -8.69 10.79 4.98
CA ALA A 99 -8.42 10.76 6.41
C ALA A 99 -9.25 9.69 7.13
N GLN A 100 -10.53 9.56 6.78
CA GLN A 100 -11.42 8.54 7.34
C GLN A 100 -10.99 7.13 6.91
N ASP A 101 -10.66 6.96 5.64
CA ASP A 101 -10.19 5.67 5.11
C ASP A 101 -8.88 5.23 5.80
N LEU A 102 -7.96 6.16 6.01
CA LEU A 102 -6.69 5.88 6.67
C LEU A 102 -6.87 5.59 8.18
N ASP A 103 -7.78 6.28 8.86
CA ASP A 103 -8.13 5.98 10.26
C ASP A 103 -8.73 4.57 10.39
N ALA A 104 -9.58 4.16 9.44
CA ALA A 104 -10.14 2.82 9.45
C ALA A 104 -9.06 1.75 9.15
N ILE A 105 -8.10 1.97 8.25
CA ILE A 105 -6.94 1.07 8.09
C ILE A 105 -6.12 0.94 9.38
N ARG A 106 -5.92 2.04 10.11
CA ARG A 106 -5.25 2.02 11.43
C ARG A 106 -5.99 1.10 12.40
N ASN A 107 -7.32 1.16 12.42
CA ASN A 107 -8.15 0.36 13.32
C ASN A 107 -8.16 -1.13 12.92
N ILE A 108 -8.28 -1.45 11.62
CA ILE A 108 -8.21 -2.84 11.11
C ILE A 108 -6.83 -3.44 11.33
N GLY A 109 -5.75 -2.68 11.07
CA GLY A 109 -4.38 -3.15 11.30
C GLY A 109 -4.10 -3.51 12.76
N ASN A 110 -4.64 -2.76 13.71
CA ASN A 110 -4.57 -3.10 15.13
C ASN A 110 -5.36 -4.38 15.46
N PHE A 111 -6.52 -4.59 14.83
CA PHE A 111 -7.32 -5.80 15.04
C PHE A 111 -6.64 -7.06 14.47
N ALA A 112 -6.06 -6.96 13.27
CA ALA A 112 -5.36 -8.07 12.63
C ALA A 112 -3.99 -8.40 13.27
N ALA A 113 -3.29 -7.40 13.82
CA ALA A 113 -2.00 -7.61 14.50
C ALA A 113 -2.13 -7.96 15.99
N HIS A 114 -3.24 -7.56 16.62
CA HIS A 114 -3.59 -7.91 17.99
C HIS A 114 -5.06 -8.32 18.05
N PRO A 115 -5.39 -9.58 17.70
CA PRO A 115 -6.67 -10.14 18.11
C PRO A 115 -6.69 -10.04 19.63
N GLN A 116 -7.68 -9.37 20.20
CA GLN A 116 -7.79 -9.28 21.66
C GLN A 116 -7.65 -10.69 22.26
N LYS A 117 -6.54 -10.91 22.98
CA LYS A 117 -6.31 -12.03 23.90
C LYS A 117 -7.11 -13.30 23.60
N ASN A 118 -6.62 -14.11 22.67
CA ASN A 118 -6.55 -15.54 22.94
C ASN A 118 -5.08 -15.88 23.18
N GLN A 119 -4.71 -15.83 24.47
CA GLN A 119 -3.47 -16.37 24.97
C GLN A 119 -3.53 -17.90 24.77
N ASN A 120 -3.13 -18.43 23.60
CA ASN A 120 -2.49 -19.77 23.48
C ASN A 120 -2.29 -20.36 22.07
N THR A 121 -2.62 -19.72 20.96
CA THR A 121 -2.39 -20.33 19.65
C THR A 121 -1.64 -19.36 18.75
N GLY A 122 -0.51 -19.79 18.18
CA GLY A 122 0.24 -19.06 17.15
C GLY A 122 -0.54 -18.96 15.84
N GLU A 123 -1.80 -18.55 15.93
CA GLU A 123 -2.80 -18.60 14.89
C GLU A 123 -2.66 -17.34 14.06
N ILE A 124 -2.32 -17.55 12.79
CA ILE A 124 -2.31 -16.50 11.79
C ILE A 124 -3.77 -16.12 11.57
N VAL A 125 -4.18 -14.93 12.05
CA VAL A 125 -5.49 -14.37 11.70
C VAL A 125 -5.51 -14.16 10.19
N ASP A 126 -6.52 -14.73 9.54
CA ASP A 126 -6.67 -14.65 8.10
C ASP A 126 -7.09 -13.22 7.71
N VAL A 127 -6.45 -12.65 6.70
CA VAL A 127 -6.83 -11.33 6.19
C VAL A 127 -7.86 -11.55 5.11
N GLU A 128 -9.07 -11.03 5.28
CA GLU A 128 -10.09 -11.18 4.25
C GLU A 128 -9.63 -10.50 2.95
N PRO A 129 -9.86 -11.10 1.76
CA PRO A 129 -9.51 -10.51 0.48
C PRO A 129 -10.04 -9.08 0.30
N GLY A 130 -11.22 -8.79 0.85
CA GLY A 130 -11.82 -7.46 0.84
C GLY A 130 -11.00 -6.43 1.61
N GLU A 131 -10.48 -6.76 2.79
CA GLU A 131 -9.64 -5.88 3.60
C GLU A 131 -8.30 -5.59 2.92
N ALA A 132 -7.69 -6.61 2.32
CA ALA A 132 -6.44 -6.46 1.58
C ALA A 132 -6.61 -5.58 0.34
N ALA A 133 -7.69 -5.80 -0.42
CA ALA A 133 -8.02 -5.00 -1.58
C ALA A 133 -8.30 -3.54 -1.19
N TRP A 134 -9.03 -3.32 -0.11
CA TRP A 134 -9.34 -1.99 0.39
C TRP A 134 -8.09 -1.24 0.88
N THR A 135 -7.21 -1.92 1.63
CA THR A 135 -5.92 -1.33 2.06
C THR A 135 -5.06 -0.92 0.87
N LEU A 136 -4.99 -1.77 -0.16
CA LEU A 136 -4.28 -1.47 -1.40
C LEU A 136 -4.90 -0.26 -2.13
N GLN A 137 -6.23 -0.17 -2.15
CA GLN A 137 -6.95 0.94 -2.78
C GLN A 137 -6.65 2.27 -2.08
N VAL A 138 -6.71 2.33 -0.75
CA VAL A 138 -6.38 3.58 -0.02
C VAL A 138 -4.91 3.98 -0.24
N CYS A 139 -4.00 2.99 -0.32
CA CYS A 139 -2.61 3.26 -0.68
C CYS A 139 -2.49 3.89 -2.07
N ARG A 140 -3.23 3.38 -3.06
CA ARG A 140 -3.31 3.96 -4.41
C ARG A 140 -3.82 5.40 -4.35
N ASP A 141 -4.91 5.64 -3.62
CA ASP A 141 -5.56 6.95 -3.58
C ASP A 141 -4.66 8.00 -2.92
N LEU A 142 -3.89 7.61 -1.91
CA LEU A 142 -2.87 8.48 -1.31
C LEU A 142 -1.71 8.75 -2.27
N LEU A 143 -1.24 7.76 -3.04
CA LEU A 143 -0.22 7.98 -4.06
C LEU A 143 -0.72 8.96 -5.14
N GLU A 144 -1.95 8.80 -5.61
CA GLU A 144 -2.57 9.73 -6.58
C GLU A 144 -2.69 11.13 -5.96
N PHE A 145 -3.17 11.23 -4.72
CA PHE A 145 -3.32 12.51 -4.04
C PHE A 145 -1.97 13.27 -3.94
N TYR A 146 -0.93 12.61 -3.44
CA TYR A 146 0.36 13.26 -3.18
C TYR A 146 1.15 13.57 -4.44
N TYR A 147 1.19 12.66 -5.41
CA TYR A 147 2.04 12.83 -6.60
C TYR A 147 1.32 13.46 -7.79
N VAL A 148 -0.02 13.47 -7.79
CA VAL A 148 -0.81 13.95 -8.93
C VAL A 148 -1.71 15.11 -8.54
N ASP A 149 -2.64 14.92 -7.62
CA ASP A 149 -3.68 15.91 -7.38
C ASP A 149 -3.17 17.14 -6.63
N LEU A 150 -2.37 16.94 -5.58
CA LEU A 150 -1.82 18.02 -4.78
C LEU A 150 -0.88 18.92 -5.61
N PRO A 151 0.12 18.39 -6.36
CA PRO A 151 0.96 19.22 -7.23
C PRO A 151 0.16 19.95 -8.30
N LYS A 152 -0.80 19.28 -8.96
CA LYS A 152 -1.69 19.93 -9.94
C LYS A 152 -2.50 21.06 -9.31
N SER A 153 -3.03 20.85 -8.11
CA SER A 153 -3.82 21.85 -7.38
C SER A 153 -2.98 23.06 -7.00
N VAL A 154 -1.76 22.85 -6.48
CA VAL A 154 -0.80 23.90 -6.16
C VAL A 154 -0.41 24.69 -7.40
N ALA A 155 -0.07 24.02 -8.51
CA ALA A 155 0.29 24.67 -9.76
C ALA A 155 -0.85 25.56 -10.30
N ARG A 156 -2.11 25.10 -10.24
CA ARG A 156 -3.28 25.90 -10.62
C ARG A 156 -3.42 27.17 -9.77
N ARG A 157 -3.23 27.06 -8.45
CA ARG A 157 -3.31 28.22 -7.53
C ARG A 157 -2.19 29.23 -7.80
N ILE A 158 -0.97 28.76 -8.01
CA ILE A 158 0.17 29.61 -8.36
C ILE A 158 -0.10 30.37 -9.66
N ALA A 159 -0.52 29.65 -10.72
CA ALA A 159 -0.83 30.26 -12.01
C ALA A 159 -1.96 31.28 -11.94
N LEU A 160 -2.97 31.04 -11.08
CA LEU A 160 -4.06 31.98 -10.87
C LEU A 160 -3.61 33.22 -10.07
N ASN A 161 -2.83 33.03 -9.00
CA ASN A 161 -2.29 34.14 -8.22
C ASN A 161 -1.33 35.01 -9.04
N GLN A 162 -0.56 34.44 -9.95
CA GLN A 162 0.26 35.19 -10.90
C GLN A 162 -0.61 36.10 -11.78
N LYS A 163 -1.69 35.56 -12.37
CA LYS A 163 -2.64 36.35 -13.17
C LYS A 163 -3.33 37.46 -12.37
N LEU A 164 -3.68 37.20 -11.12
CA LEU A 164 -4.27 38.21 -10.23
C LEU A 164 -3.28 39.32 -9.91
N GLY A 165 -2.02 38.97 -9.65
CA GLY A 165 -0.94 39.93 -9.44
C GLY A 165 -0.70 40.83 -10.66
N ASP A 166 -0.64 40.24 -11.86
CA ASP A 166 -0.52 40.99 -13.12
C ASP A 166 -1.71 41.93 -13.36
N ALA A 167 -2.89 41.58 -12.84
CA ALA A 167 -4.11 42.39 -12.89
C ALA A 167 -4.26 43.37 -11.71
N GLY A 168 -3.28 43.47 -10.81
CA GLY A 168 -3.33 44.34 -9.62
C GLY A 168 -4.35 43.92 -8.56
N GLN A 169 -4.85 42.68 -8.60
CA GLN A 169 -5.81 42.13 -7.64
C GLN A 169 -5.09 41.38 -6.51
N LYS A 170 -5.77 41.26 -5.36
CA LYS A 170 -5.21 40.52 -4.21
C LYS A 170 -5.13 39.02 -4.51
N PRO A 171 -4.08 38.32 -4.05
CA PRO A 171 -3.94 36.88 -4.22
C PRO A 171 -5.02 36.13 -3.42
N MET A 172 -5.35 34.92 -3.88
CA MET A 172 -6.17 33.97 -3.13
C MET A 172 -5.37 33.36 -1.96
N LEU A 173 -6.10 32.95 -0.91
CA LEU A 173 -5.60 32.24 0.28
C LEU A 173 -4.88 30.92 -0.08
#